data_AF-A0A6N7FVQ1-F1
#
_entry.id   AF-A0A6N7FVQ1-F1
#
_cell.length_a   1.000
_cell.length_b   1.000
_cell.length_c   1.000
_cell.angle_alpha   90.00
_cell.angle_beta   90.00
_cell.angle_gamma   90.00
#
_symmetry.space_group_name_H-M   'P 1'
#
loop_
_entity.id
_entity.type
_entity.pdbx_description
1 polymer ?
#
loop_
_entity_poly.entity_id
_entity_poly.type
_entity_poly.pdbx_seq_one_letter_code
_entity_poly.pdbx_strand_id
1 'polypeptide(L)' 'ARAALFRLAWDFVGSGLAGRVELYERFYLGSRTRNRKMMHISSKETTGWQMGSSPDIRRRGNELVDGMLGSATSAS' A
#
# COMPACT_ATOMS: atom_id res chain seq x y z
N ALA A 1 -37.04 31.83 3.24
CA ALA A 1 -35.58 31.89 2.99
C ALA A 1 -34.81 30.73 3.64
N ARG A 2 -34.78 30.63 4.99
CA ARG A 2 -33.97 29.61 5.71
C ARG A 2 -34.30 28.15 5.37
N ALA A 3 -35.59 27.80 5.26
CA ALA A 3 -36.01 26.44 4.89
C ALA A 3 -35.56 26.01 3.49
N ALA A 4 -35.55 26.94 2.52
CA ALA A 4 -35.09 26.66 1.16
C ALA A 4 -33.59 26.34 1.12
N LEU A 5 -32.77 27.06 1.90
CA LEU A 5 -31.34 26.77 2.04
C LEU A 5 -31.10 25.38 2.66
N PHE A 6 -31.85 25.02 3.70
CA PHE A 6 -31.74 23.68 4.29
C PHE A 6 -32.19 22.58 3.36
N ARG A 7 -33.25 22.82 2.57
CA ARG A 7 -33.73 21.86 1.59
C ARG A 7 -32.67 21.60 0.50
N LEU A 8 -32.06 22.68 0.01
CA LEU A 8 -30.96 22.59 -0.97
C LEU A 8 -29.74 21.88 -0.37
N ALA A 9 -29.33 22.24 0.85
CA ALA A 9 -28.24 21.54 1.54
C ALA A 9 -28.56 20.04 1.69
N TRP A 10 -29.79 19.71 2.08
CA TRP A 10 -30.24 18.32 2.23
C TRP A 10 -30.22 17.54 0.91
N ASP A 11 -30.56 18.17 -0.21
CA ASP A 11 -30.43 17.54 -1.52
C ASP A 11 -28.99 17.13 -1.83
N PHE A 12 -27.99 17.87 -1.34
CA PHE A 12 -26.57 17.59 -1.55
C PHE A 12 -25.91 16.66 -0.55
N VAL A 13 -26.33 16.64 0.73
CA VAL A 13 -25.62 15.88 1.78
C VAL A 13 -26.45 14.79 2.45
N GLY A 14 -27.78 14.92 2.45
CA GLY A 14 -28.66 14.06 3.26
C GLY A 14 -29.64 13.21 2.46
N SER A 15 -29.81 13.50 1.17
CA SER A 15 -30.71 12.73 0.30
C SER A 15 -30.09 11.38 -0.09
N GLY A 16 -30.94 10.40 -0.44
CA GLY A 16 -30.46 9.14 -1.01
C GLY A 16 -29.71 9.34 -2.34
N LEU A 17 -30.03 10.41 -3.08
CA LEU A 17 -29.31 10.79 -4.31
C LEU A 17 -27.89 11.27 -4.00
N ALA A 18 -27.73 12.11 -2.98
CA ALA A 18 -26.42 12.57 -2.49
C ALA A 18 -25.51 11.40 -2.11
N GLY A 19 -26.03 10.43 -1.35
CA GLY A 19 -25.27 9.24 -0.96
C GLY A 19 -24.83 8.38 -2.16
N ARG A 20 -25.64 8.31 -3.22
CA ARG A 20 -25.25 7.62 -4.46
C ARG A 20 -24.11 8.31 -5.19
N VAL A 21 -24.11 9.65 -5.24
CA VAL A 21 -23.02 10.42 -5.83
C VAL A 21 -21.73 10.23 -5.03
N GLU A 22 -21.78 10.28 -3.69
CA GLU A 22 -20.60 10.03 -2.86
C GLU A 22 -20.02 8.62 -3.11
N LEU A 23 -20.87 7.60 -3.14
CA LEU A 23 -20.45 6.22 -3.41
C LEU A 23 -19.86 6.07 -4.81
N TYR A 24 -20.44 6.76 -5.80
CA TYR A 24 -19.92 6.77 -7.16
C TYR A 24 -18.51 7.33 -7.20
N GLU A 25 -18.27 8.52 -6.65
CA GLU A 25 -16.93 9.14 -6.60
C GLU A 25 -15.92 8.26 -5.86
N ARG A 26 -16.33 7.63 -4.76
CA ARG A 26 -15.44 6.85 -3.91
C ARG A 26 -15.00 5.52 -4.54
N PHE A 27 -15.80 4.97 -5.45
CA PHE A 27 -15.58 3.66 -6.06
C PHE A 27 -15.51 3.69 -7.58
N TYR A 28 -15.50 4.86 -8.21
CA TYR A 28 -15.43 5.00 -9.66
C TYR A 28 -14.26 4.20 -10.26
N LEU A 29 -13.08 4.32 -9.64
CA LEU A 29 -11.86 3.59 -10.01
C LEU A 29 -11.66 2.30 -9.20
N GLY A 30 -12.70 1.80 -8.54
CA GLY A 30 -12.64 0.64 -7.67
C GLY A 30 -12.26 0.96 -6.21
N SER A 31 -11.87 -0.06 -5.47
CA SER A 31 -11.64 0.06 -4.02
C SER A 31 -10.31 0.74 -3.71
N ARG A 32 -10.35 1.84 -2.94
CA ARG A 32 -9.17 2.56 -2.43
C ARG A 32 -8.12 1.62 -1.82
N THR A 33 -8.54 0.62 -1.05
CA THR A 33 -7.62 -0.33 -0.41
C THR A 33 -6.92 -1.22 -1.43
N ARG A 34 -7.64 -1.72 -2.44
CA ARG A 34 -7.05 -2.54 -3.50
C ARG A 34 -6.10 -1.72 -4.36
N ASN A 35 -6.52 -0.51 -4.74
CA ASN A 35 -5.69 0.37 -5.56
C ASN A 35 -4.39 0.75 -4.86
N ARG A 36 -4.43 1.05 -3.55
CA ARG A 36 -3.22 1.31 -2.76
C ARG A 36 -2.28 0.11 -2.72
N LYS A 37 -2.80 -1.11 -2.51
CA LYS A 37 -1.99 -2.33 -2.51
C LYS A 37 -1.33 -2.55 -3.87
N MET A 38 -2.09 -2.39 -4.96
CA MET A 38 -1.58 -2.55 -6.31
C MET A 38 -0.49 -1.54 -6.64
N MET A 39 -0.69 -0.26 -6.30
CA MET A 39 0.33 0.78 -6.48
C MET A 39 1.61 0.50 -5.70
N HIS A 40 1.48 -0.02 -4.46
CA HIS A 40 2.65 -0.38 -3.66
C HIS A 40 3.45 -1.53 -4.28
N ILE A 41 2.78 -2.57 -4.77
CA ILE A 41 3.42 -3.72 -5.42
C ILE A 41 4.07 -3.29 -6.73
N SER A 42 3.31 -2.61 -7.60
CA SER A 42 3.80 -2.13 -8.90
C SER A 42 4.98 -1.16 -8.76
N SER A 43 4.98 -0.29 -7.74
CA SER A 43 6.13 0.56 -7.46
C SER A 43 7.38 -0.26 -7.09
N LYS A 44 7.24 -1.30 -6.26
CA LYS A 44 8.38 -2.17 -5.91
C LYS A 44 8.96 -2.90 -7.12
N GLU A 45 8.09 -3.32 -8.03
CA GLU A 45 8.49 -3.96 -9.29
C GLU A 45 9.18 -2.94 -10.22
N THR A 46 8.62 -1.74 -10.37
CA THR A 46 9.08 -0.72 -11.31
C THR A 46 10.38 -0.06 -10.88
N THR A 47 10.57 0.23 -9.59
CA THR A 47 11.78 0.93 -9.11
C THR A 47 13.01 0.01 -9.06
N GLY A 48 12.91 -1.25 -9.47
CA GLY A 48 14.03 -2.22 -9.48
C GLY A 48 14.57 -2.59 -8.10
N TRP A 49 14.18 -1.86 -7.06
CA TRP A 49 14.41 -2.18 -5.66
C TRP A 49 13.45 -3.29 -5.24
N GLN A 50 13.84 -4.53 -5.54
CA GLN A 50 13.49 -5.71 -4.75
C GLN A 50 14.06 -5.57 -3.32
N MET A 51 13.74 -4.49 -2.60
CA MET A 51 14.26 -4.17 -1.27
C MET A 51 13.52 -4.96 -0.18
N GLY A 52 13.51 -6.29 -0.32
CA GLY A 52 12.95 -7.20 0.68
C GLY A 52 12.62 -8.61 0.19
N SER A 53 12.70 -8.89 -1.10
CA SER A 53 12.59 -10.24 -1.68
C SER A 53 13.92 -10.73 -2.24
N SER A 54 15.00 -10.20 -1.71
CA SER A 54 16.35 -10.68 -1.89
C SER A 54 16.54 -11.91 -0.99
N PRO A 55 16.44 -13.17 -1.48
CA PRO A 55 16.80 -14.34 -0.68
C PRO A 55 18.26 -14.27 -0.20
N ASP A 56 19.05 -13.37 -0.78
CA ASP A 56 20.45 -13.14 -0.48
C ASP A 56 20.73 -12.49 0.87
N ILE A 57 19.82 -11.75 1.54
CA ILE A 57 20.20 -11.13 2.84
C ILE A 57 20.40 -12.19 3.93
N ARG A 58 19.47 -13.13 4.06
CA ARG A 58 19.60 -14.24 5.03
C ARG A 58 20.69 -15.22 4.61
N ARG A 59 20.78 -15.54 3.31
CA ARG A 59 21.79 -16.46 2.77
C ARG A 59 23.21 -15.91 2.94
N ARG A 60 23.44 -14.65 2.57
CA ARG A 60 24.73 -13.96 2.70
C ARG A 60 25.09 -13.74 4.16
N GLY A 61 24.10 -13.51 5.03
CA GLY A 61 24.30 -13.49 6.49
C GLY A 61 24.88 -14.81 7.00
N ASN A 62 24.32 -15.95 6.57
CA ASN A 62 24.83 -17.27 6.96
C ASN A 62 26.22 -17.54 6.36
N GLU A 63 26.43 -17.23 5.07
CA GLU A 63 27.74 -17.39 4.41
C GLU A 63 28.86 -16.60 5.11
N LEU A 64 28.55 -15.40 5.62
CA LEU A 64 29.52 -14.59 6.37
C LEU A 64 29.84 -15.21 7.74
N VAL A 65 28.82 -15.71 8.44
CA VAL A 65 29.01 -16.40 9.73
C VAL A 65 29.83 -17.67 9.53
N ASP A 66 29.54 -18.46 8.51
CA ASP A 66 30.28 -19.68 8.18
C ASP A 66 31.74 -19.36 7.81
N GLY A 67 31.99 -18.26 7.09
CA GLY A 67 33.35 -17.78 6.79
C GLY A 67 34.12 -17.31 8.03
N MET A 68 33.45 -16.66 8.98
CA MET A 68 34.08 -16.25 10.26
C MET A 68 34.43 -17.47 11.12
N LEU A 69 33.53 -18.45 11.20
CA LEU A 69 33.78 -19.69 11.93
C LEU A 69 34.88 -20.53 11.28
N GLY A 70 34.91 -20.61 9.95
CA GLY A 70 35.96 -21.29 9.20
C GLY A 70 37.34 -20.64 9.40
N SER A 71 37.42 -19.31 9.33
CA SER A 71 38.69 -18.59 9.54
C SER A 71 39.21 -18.72 10.99
N ALA A 72 38.31 -18.70 11.99
CA ALA A 72 38.68 -18.91 13.39
C ALA A 72 39.25 -20.32 13.65
N THR A 73 38.73 -21.34 12.96
CA THR A 73 39.19 -22.73 13.10
C THR A 73 40.51 -22.98 12.34
N SER A 74 40.78 -22.22 11.28
CA SER A 74 42.04 -22.31 10.51
C SER A 74 43.22 -21.58 11.15
N ALA A 75 42.98 -20.77 12.19
CA ALA A 75 43.99 -19.98 12.90
C ALA A 75 44.48 -20.60 14.21
N SER A 76 43.91 -21.74 14.62
CA SER A 76 44.27 -22.55 15.80
C SER A 76 45.03 -23.81 15.40
#